data_AF-A0A838PM69-F1
#
_entry.id   AF-A0A838PM69-F1
#
_cell.length_a   1.000
_cell.length_b   1.000
_cell.length_c   1.000
_cell.angle_alpha   90.00
_cell.angle_beta   90.00
_cell.angle_gamma   90.00
#
_symmetry.space_group_name_H-M   'P 1'
#
loop_
_entity.id
_entity.type
_entity.pdbx_description
1 polymer ?
#
loop_
_entity_poly.entity_id
_entity_poly.type
_entity_poly.pdbx_seq_one_letter_code
_entity_poly.pdbx_strand_id
1 'polypeptide(L)' 'MPTTCELAAFRGDDAPAFVDASLSCTVCLSGAVEWSLFADVWEAEVECRCHSCGHDRTVSVTGEQALRLALHPHAA' A
#
# COMPACT_ATOMS: atom_id res chain seq x y z
N MET A 1 -20.71 -9.37 8.08
CA MET A 1 -20.26 -9.58 6.69
C MET A 1 -18.79 -9.22 6.69
N PRO A 2 -17.82 -10.08 6.30
CA PRO A 2 -16.47 -9.60 6.16
C PRO A 2 -16.48 -8.61 5.00
N THR A 3 -16.31 -7.33 5.29
CA THR A 3 -15.88 -6.36 4.28
C THR A 3 -14.58 -6.94 3.76
N THR A 4 -14.56 -7.44 2.53
CA THR A 4 -13.34 -8.00 1.94
C THR A 4 -12.26 -6.94 2.00
N CYS A 5 -11.30 -7.08 2.91
CA CYS A 5 -10.14 -6.19 2.96
C CYS A 5 -9.37 -6.36 1.65
N GLU A 6 -9.14 -5.25 0.96
CA GLU A 6 -8.31 -5.20 -0.22
C GLU A 6 -6.88 -5.61 0.18
N LEU A 7 -6.30 -6.61 -0.49
CA LEU A 7 -4.91 -7.01 -0.29
C LEU A 7 -4.04 -6.33 -1.34
N ALA A 8 -2.86 -5.84 -0.94
CA ALA A 8 -1.92 -5.23 -1.87
C ALA A 8 -1.45 -6.25 -2.93
N ALA A 9 -1.35 -5.81 -4.17
CA ALA A 9 -1.08 -6.63 -5.33
C ALA A 9 0.40 -6.60 -5.74
N PHE A 10 1.30 -6.93 -4.80
CA PHE A 10 2.74 -7.09 -5.05
C PHE A 10 3.34 -8.22 -4.22
N ARG A 11 4.52 -8.72 -4.57
CA ARG A 11 5.30 -9.68 -3.76
C ARG A 11 6.40 -8.97 -2.99
N GLY A 12 6.86 -9.57 -1.89
CA GLY A 12 7.94 -8.98 -1.09
C GLY A 12 9.23 -8.69 -1.86
N ASP A 13 9.48 -9.43 -2.96
CA ASP A 13 10.65 -9.32 -3.83
C ASP A 13 10.37 -8.66 -5.18
N ASP A 14 9.16 -8.14 -5.41
CA ASP A 14 8.83 -7.45 -6.66
C ASP A 14 9.69 -6.20 -6.88
N ALA A 15 9.90 -5.90 -8.16
CA ALA A 15 10.56 -4.66 -8.57
C ALA A 15 9.80 -3.44 -8.02
N PRO A 16 10.51 -2.34 -7.66
CA PRO A 16 9.89 -1.16 -7.05
C PRO A 16 8.67 -0.63 -7.79
N ALA A 17 8.70 -0.63 -9.14
CA ALA A 17 7.59 -0.17 -9.97
C ALA A 17 6.27 -0.94 -9.73
N PHE A 18 6.32 -2.23 -9.38
CA PHE A 18 5.12 -3.01 -9.06
C PHE A 18 4.58 -2.69 -7.66
N VAL A 19 5.47 -2.40 -6.70
CA VAL A 19 5.07 -1.91 -5.38
C VAL A 19 4.38 -0.56 -5.50
N ASP A 20 4.99 0.38 -6.24
CA ASP A 20 4.45 1.72 -6.49
C ASP A 20 3.10 1.65 -7.21
N ALA A 21 2.99 0.80 -8.23
CA ALA A 21 1.73 0.58 -8.95
C ALA A 21 0.64 -0.01 -8.04
N SER A 22 1.01 -0.94 -7.13
CA SER A 22 0.06 -1.52 -6.18
C SER A 22 -0.48 -0.48 -5.19
N LEU A 23 0.29 0.54 -4.82
CA LEU A 23 -0.13 1.59 -3.89
C LEU A 23 -0.76 2.81 -4.59
N SER A 24 -0.64 2.91 -5.92
CA SER A 24 -1.23 3.99 -6.72
C SER A 24 -2.76 4.08 -6.62
N CYS A 25 -3.31 5.25 -6.93
CA CYS A 25 -4.75 5.49 -6.79
C CYS A 25 -5.56 4.67 -7.80
N THR A 26 -6.50 3.84 -7.33
CA THR A 26 -7.37 3.02 -8.18
C THR A 26 -8.47 3.80 -8.90
N VAL A 27 -8.73 5.05 -8.48
CA VAL A 27 -9.78 5.89 -9.06
C VAL A 27 -9.27 6.74 -10.21
N CYS A 28 -8.15 7.44 -10.01
CA CYS A 28 -7.59 8.36 -11.01
C CYS A 28 -6.28 7.87 -11.65
N LEU A 29 -5.78 6.71 -11.23
CA LEU A 29 -4.54 6.09 -11.73
C LEU A 29 -3.28 6.93 -11.52
N SER A 30 -3.35 7.93 -10.64
CA SER A 30 -2.18 8.73 -10.24
C SER A 30 -1.32 7.97 -9.24
N GLY A 31 0.00 8.07 -9.43
CA GLY A 31 0.99 7.63 -8.45
C GLY A 31 1.27 8.66 -7.34
N ALA A 32 0.63 9.83 -7.37
CA ALA A 32 0.77 10.86 -6.32
C ALA A 32 -0.04 10.48 -5.07
N VAL A 33 0.37 9.40 -4.41
CA VAL A 33 -0.26 8.83 -3.22
C VAL A 33 0.72 8.89 -2.06
N GLU A 34 0.34 9.61 -1.01
CA GLU A 34 1.00 9.50 0.29
C GLU A 34 0.47 8.25 1.00
N TRP A 35 1.35 7.52 1.67
CA TRP A 35 0.96 6.33 2.38
C TRP A 35 1.68 6.17 3.72
N SER A 36 1.04 5.49 4.65
CA SER A 36 1.59 5.15 5.96
C SER A 36 1.36 3.67 6.27
N LEU A 37 2.40 2.98 6.74
CA LEU A 37 2.34 1.58 7.15
C LEU A 37 1.98 1.49 8.63
N PHE A 38 0.89 0.80 8.94
CA PHE A 38 0.57 0.33 10.28
C PHE A 38 0.85 -1.17 10.37
N ALA A 39 1.66 -1.59 11.34
CA ALA A 39 1.99 -2.99 11.55
C ALA A 39 1.88 -3.33 13.05
N ASP A 40 1.07 -4.33 13.36
CA ASP A 40 0.92 -4.95 14.67
C ASP A 40 1.36 -6.43 14.62
N VAL A 41 1.30 -7.13 15.75
CA VAL A 41 1.75 -8.51 15.91
C VAL A 41 1.04 -9.48 14.95
N TRP A 42 -0.21 -9.19 14.58
CA TRP A 42 -1.06 -10.10 13.81
C TRP A 42 -1.45 -9.59 12.43
N GLU A 43 -1.45 -8.26 12.25
CA GLU A 43 -2.02 -7.61 11.07
C GLU A 43 -1.15 -6.44 10.65
N ALA A 44 -1.11 -6.17 9.35
CA ALA A 44 -0.43 -5.02 8.80
C ALA A 44 -1.27 -4.43 7.66
N GLU A 45 -1.34 -3.11 7.62
CA GLU A 45 -2.17 -2.34 6.70
C GLU A 45 -1.43 -1.08 6.24
N VAL A 46 -1.79 -0.61 5.05
CA VAL A 46 -1.29 0.64 4.48
C VAL A 46 -2.47 1.57 4.23
N GLU A 47 -2.44 2.71 4.89
CA GLU A 47 -3.36 3.81 4.60
C GLU A 47 -2.79 4.63 3.44
N CYS A 48 -3.57 4.78 2.38
CA CYS A 48 -3.20 5.48 1.16
C CYS A 48 -4.10 6.69 0.95
N ARG A 49 -3.52 7.86 0.69
CA ARG A 49 -4.22 9.10 0.34
C ARG A 49 -3.71 9.66 -0.99
N CYS A 50 -4.59 9.74 -1.97
CA CYS A 50 -4.26 10.33 -3.26
C CYS A 50 -4.30 11.86 -3.22
N HIS A 51 -3.20 12.53 -3.54
CA HIS A 51 -3.15 13.99 -3.63
C HIS A 51 -3.78 14.55 -4.91
N SER A 52 -4.00 13.72 -5.94
CA SER A 52 -4.60 14.17 -7.20
C SER A 52 -6.12 14.25 -7.14
N CYS A 53 -6.79 13.25 -6.55
CA CYS A 53 -8.26 13.21 -6.48
C CYS A 53 -8.84 13.19 -5.06
N GLY A 54 -7.98 13.09 -4.03
CA GLY A 54 -8.41 13.04 -2.64
C GLY A 54 -8.99 11.70 -2.19
N HIS A 55 -8.89 10.64 -2.99
CA HIS A 55 -9.38 9.32 -2.61
C HIS A 55 -8.48 8.69 -1.54
N ASP A 56 -9.10 8.23 -0.46
CA ASP A 56 -8.47 7.49 0.62
C ASP A 56 -8.85 6.00 0.53
N ARG A 57 -7.90 5.10 0.78
CA ARG A 57 -8.15 3.66 0.91
C ARG A 57 -7.17 3.03 1.91
N THR A 58 -7.61 1.93 2.53
CA THR A 58 -6.77 1.09 3.39
C THR A 58 -6.61 -0.27 2.75
N VAL A 59 -5.37 -0.74 2.65
CA VAL A 59 -5.01 -1.99 1.98
C VAL A 59 -4.25 -2.87 2.96
N SER A 60 -4.72 -4.10 3.18
CA SER A 60 -3.98 -5.08 3.97
C SER A 60 -2.71 -5.50 3.26
N VAL A 61 -1.69 -5.84 4.04
CA VAL A 61 -0.42 -6.37 3.54
C VAL A 61 -0.03 -7.62 4.31
N THR A 62 0.62 -8.56 3.63
CA THR A 62 1.26 -9.71 4.28
C THR A 62 2.49 -9.27 5.06
N GLY A 63 3.02 -10.13 5.94
CA GLY A 63 4.25 -9.82 6.67
C GLY A 63 5.46 -9.53 5.76
N GLU A 64 5.58 -10.21 4.62
CA GLU A 64 6.65 -9.97 3.64
C GLU A 64 6.50 -8.62 2.95
N GLN A 65 5.28 -8.25 2.57
CA GLN A 65 4.95 -6.96 1.99
C GLN A 65 5.20 -5.82 2.99
N ALA A 66 4.77 -5.99 4.24
CA ALA A 66 5.02 -5.04 5.32
C ALA A 66 6.52 -4.85 5.59
N LEU A 67 7.30 -5.94 5.64
CA LEU A 67 8.76 -5.88 5.79
C LEU A 67 9.41 -5.14 4.61
N ARG A 68 8.96 -5.41 3.38
CA ARG A 68 9.45 -4.75 2.17
C ARG A 68 9.22 -3.24 2.21
N LEU A 69 8.05 -2.80 2.67
CA LEU A 69 7.71 -1.37 2.84
C LEU A 69 8.48 -0.73 4.01
N ALA A 70 8.68 -1.45 5.11
CA ALA A 70 9.43 -0.95 6.27
C ALA A 70 10.93 -0.76 5.99
N LEU A 71 11.52 -1.61 5.14
CA LEU A 71 12.94 -1.51 4.75
C LEU A 71 13.18 -0.45 3.67
N HIS A 72 12.15 -0.11 2.90
CA HIS A 72 12.21 0.86 1.83
C HIS A 72 10.99 1.80 1.89
N PRO A 73 10.84 2.57 2.98
CA PRO A 73 9.87 3.66 3.01
C PRO A 73 10.25 4.58 1.86
N HIS A 74 9.26 4.93 1.04
CA HIS A 74 9.48 5.51 -0.30
C HIS A 74 10.58 6.59 -0.27
N ALA A 75 11.55 6.45 -1.16
CA ALA A 75 12.55 7.49 -1.37
C ALA A 75 11.81 8.75 -1.84
N ALA A 76 12.01 9.84 -1.09
CA ALA A 76 11.43 11.16 -1.36
C ALA A 76 11.60 11.63 -2.82
#